data_AF-A0A924XKZ1-F1
#
_entry.id   AF-A0A924XKZ1-F1
#
_cell.length_a   1.000
_cell.length_b   1.000
_cell.length_c   1.000
_cell.angle_alpha   90.00
_cell.angle_beta   90.00
_cell.angle_gamma   90.00
#
_symmetry.space_group_name_H-M   'P 1'
#
loop_
_entity.id
_entity.type
_entity.pdbx_description
1 polymer ?
#
loop_
_entity_poly.entity_id
_entity_poly.type
_entity_poly.pdbx_seq_one_letter_code
_entity_poly.pdbx_strand_id
1 'polypeptide(L)'
;MSITVKVLFFGAAREIVGANERRFTFQNATKSSQAFEIILQESPALKSKFNDSLLFAINQNYVNGNEILQDNDELAIFPPVSGGTEAANHNDFFEITREAINVGETARRIVKPECGAIVTLDGFVRKWTKGRETLYLEYEAYQPMALSEMRKLGETAHERFEITHLGIVHRLGKMEIGETSVVISVSAPHRKSAFAACEWAILELKRTVPIWKKEFYADGETINSQWVEGENRQTQ
;
A
#
# COMPACT_ATOMS: atom_id res chain seq x y z
N MET A 1 21.36 20.69 23.53
CA MET A 1 19.90 20.61 23.74
C MET A 1 19.49 19.21 23.36
N SER A 2 18.78 18.50 24.24
CA SER A 2 18.24 17.18 23.91
C SER A 2 17.06 17.32 22.96
N ILE A 3 16.88 16.33 22.09
CA ILE A 3 15.72 16.20 21.20
C ILE A 3 14.94 14.94 21.58
N THR A 4 13.62 14.98 21.46
CA THR A 4 12.74 13.81 21.64
C THR A 4 12.01 13.55 20.33
N VAL A 5 12.10 12.31 19.84
CA VAL A 5 11.43 11.90 18.60
C VAL A 5 10.40 10.82 18.90
N LYS A 6 9.35 10.80 18.08
CA LYS A 6 8.32 9.76 18.10
C LYS A 6 8.70 8.70 17.07
N VAL A 7 8.97 7.49 17.51
CA VAL A 7 9.29 6.37 16.61
C VAL A 7 8.04 5.53 16.39
N LEU A 8 7.63 5.37 15.14
CA LEU A 8 6.51 4.53 14.72
C LEU A 8 7.02 3.20 14.17
N PHE A 9 6.36 2.11 14.54
CA PHE A 9 6.68 0.76 14.05
C PHE A 9 5.52 0.22 13.22
N PHE A 10 5.84 -0.42 12.10
CA PHE A 10 4.85 -0.94 11.17
C PHE A 10 5.09 -2.42 10.82
N GLY A 11 4.01 -3.10 10.42
CA GLY A 11 4.04 -4.50 9.98
C GLY A 11 4.74 -5.42 10.98
N ALA A 12 5.64 -6.28 10.48
CA ALA A 12 6.40 -7.19 11.30
C ALA A 12 7.36 -6.48 12.29
N ALA A 13 7.75 -5.22 12.06
CA ALA A 13 8.52 -4.47 13.05
C ALA A 13 7.68 -4.14 14.29
N ARG A 14 6.40 -3.80 14.11
CA ARG A 14 5.45 -3.57 15.21
C ARG A 14 5.22 -4.81 16.05
N GLU A 15 5.06 -5.98 15.42
CA GLU A 15 4.84 -7.24 16.13
C GLU A 15 6.04 -7.62 17.00
N ILE A 16 7.25 -7.41 16.48
CA ILE A 16 8.50 -7.69 17.21
C ILE A 16 8.67 -6.75 18.41
N VAL A 17 8.35 -5.46 18.22
CA VAL A 17 8.48 -4.45 19.27
C VAL A 17 7.33 -4.50 20.27
N GLY A 18 6.19 -5.07 19.88
CA GLY A 18 4.97 -5.14 20.69
C GLY A 18 4.28 -3.80 20.90
N ALA A 19 4.61 -2.78 20.11
CA ALA A 19 4.05 -1.43 20.25
C ALA A 19 3.94 -0.72 18.89
N ASN A 20 2.89 0.11 18.74
CA ASN A 20 2.71 0.96 17.55
C ASN A 20 3.74 2.10 17.50
N GLU A 21 4.13 2.60 18.68
CA GLU A 21 5.04 3.74 18.80
C GLU A 21 5.84 3.70 20.11
N ARG A 22 7.01 4.35 20.11
CA ARG A 22 7.82 4.63 21.30
C ARG A 22 8.45 6.02 21.18
N ARG A 23 8.85 6.61 22.31
CA ARG A 23 9.60 7.88 22.33
C ARG A 23 11.06 7.62 22.66
N PHE A 24 11.95 8.29 21.93
CA PHE A 24 13.39 8.24 22.17
C PHE A 24 13.92 9.66 22.37
N THR A 25 14.78 9.82 23.37
CA THR A 25 15.42 11.10 23.67
C THR A 25 16.92 11.01 23.39
N PHE A 26 17.43 11.92 22.57
CA PHE A 26 18.85 12.02 22.23
C PHE A 26 19.44 13.30 22.83
N GLN A 27 20.71 13.27 23.24
CA GLN A 27 21.34 14.38 23.97
C GLN A 27 21.63 15.62 23.11
N ASN A 28 21.68 15.46 21.79
CA ASN A 28 22.03 16.48 20.81
C ASN A 28 21.32 16.21 19.48
N ALA A 29 21.36 17.19 18.57
CA ALA A 29 20.97 16.99 17.18
C ALA A 29 21.68 15.73 16.65
N THR A 30 20.89 14.75 16.24
CA THR A 30 21.36 13.39 15.95
C THR A 30 21.07 13.07 14.51
N LYS A 31 22.09 12.56 13.83
CA LYS A 31 21.97 12.10 12.45
C LYS A 31 21.05 10.88 12.41
N SER A 32 20.17 10.79 11.42
CA SER A 32 19.15 9.72 11.34
C SER A 32 19.77 8.32 11.33
N SER A 33 20.95 8.12 10.73
CA SER A 33 21.71 6.86 10.82
C SER A 33 22.12 6.48 12.25
N GLN A 34 22.56 7.46 13.04
CA GLN A 34 23.00 7.25 14.42
C GLN A 34 21.81 7.00 15.35
N ALA A 35 20.71 7.72 15.16
CA ALA A 35 19.47 7.46 15.89
C ALA A 35 18.94 6.04 15.61
N PHE A 36 19.03 5.59 14.36
CA PHE A 36 18.64 4.24 13.97
C PHE A 36 19.47 3.17 14.68
N GLU A 37 20.81 3.31 14.71
CA GLU A 37 21.68 2.36 15.42
C GLU A 37 21.29 2.23 16.90
N ILE A 38 20.99 3.35 17.56
CA ILE A 38 20.55 3.38 18.96
C ILE A 38 19.22 2.65 19.13
N ILE A 39 18.24 2.93 18.28
CA ILE A 39 16.91 2.28 18.35
C ILE A 39 17.00 0.77 18.11
N LEU A 40 17.87 0.33 17.18
CA LEU A 40 18.10 -1.09 16.95
C LEU A 40 18.82 -1.79 18.10
N GLN A 41 19.72 -1.10 18.80
CA GLN A 41 20.36 -1.64 20.00
C GLN A 41 19.33 -1.90 21.12
N GLU A 42 18.33 -1.02 21.26
CA GLU A 42 17.23 -1.22 22.22
C GLU A 42 16.20 -2.27 21.77
N SER A 43 16.23 -2.68 20.50
CA SER A 43 15.35 -3.72 19.95
C SER A 43 16.13 -4.81 19.20
N PRO A 44 16.88 -5.69 19.90
CA PRO A 44 17.75 -6.69 19.27
C PRO A 44 17.01 -7.64 18.33
N ALA A 45 15.73 -7.92 18.59
CA ALA A 45 14.88 -8.76 17.76
C ALA A 45 14.53 -8.12 16.40
N LEU A 46 14.51 -6.78 16.29
CA LEU A 46 14.39 -6.10 14.99
C LEU A 46 15.67 -6.28 14.18
N LYS A 47 16.82 -6.06 14.84
CA LYS A 47 18.14 -6.20 14.22
C LYS A 47 18.37 -7.63 13.72
N SER A 48 17.99 -8.64 14.49
CA SER A 48 18.18 -10.05 14.09
C SER A 48 17.29 -10.47 12.92
N LYS A 49 16.08 -9.90 12.78
CA LYS A 49 15.12 -10.29 11.74
C LYS A 49 15.31 -9.54 10.43
N PHE A 50 15.71 -8.27 10.47
CA PHE A 50 15.79 -7.43 9.27
C PHE A 50 17.19 -6.89 8.95
N ASN A 51 18.15 -6.94 9.87
CA ASN A 51 19.50 -6.39 9.69
C ASN A 51 19.46 -4.98 9.04
N ASP A 52 20.22 -4.76 7.95
CA ASP A 52 20.31 -3.50 7.21
C ASP A 52 19.13 -3.25 6.24
N SER A 53 18.14 -4.15 6.21
CA SER A 53 17.04 -4.07 5.25
C SER A 53 15.89 -3.18 5.73
N LEU A 54 15.93 -2.65 6.96
CA LEU A 54 14.90 -1.73 7.44
C LEU A 54 15.01 -0.39 6.69
N LEU A 55 13.85 0.17 6.35
CA LEU A 55 13.70 1.51 5.79
C LEU A 55 13.19 2.47 6.85
N PHE A 56 13.48 3.75 6.59
CA PHE A 56 13.15 4.84 7.48
C PHE A 56 12.48 5.97 6.72
N ALA A 57 11.56 6.63 7.40
CA ALA A 57 11.05 7.92 6.97
C ALA A 57 11.05 8.90 8.15
N ILE A 58 11.43 10.15 7.88
CA ILE A 58 11.28 11.27 8.81
C ILE A 58 10.14 12.14 8.32
N ASN A 59 9.15 12.37 9.18
CA ASN A 59 7.97 13.17 8.88
C ASN A 59 7.35 12.79 7.52
N GLN A 60 7.16 11.49 7.31
CA GLN A 60 6.57 10.86 6.11
C GLN A 60 7.42 10.94 4.82
N ASN A 61 8.69 11.36 4.90
CA ASN A 61 9.61 11.37 3.77
C ASN A 61 10.69 10.30 3.94
N TYR A 62 10.96 9.50 2.90
CA TYR A 62 12.06 8.54 2.93
C TYR A 62 13.39 9.24 3.17
N VAL A 63 14.21 8.63 4.02
CA VAL A 63 15.51 9.17 4.39
C VAL A 63 16.60 8.13 4.18
N ASN A 64 17.79 8.60 3.81
CA ASN A 64 18.95 7.73 3.53
C ASN A 64 19.97 7.69 4.68
N GLY A 65 19.63 8.27 5.83
CA GLY A 65 20.49 8.27 7.01
C GLY A 65 21.31 9.56 7.17
N ASN A 66 21.16 10.57 6.31
CA ASN A 66 21.95 11.80 6.35
C ASN A 66 21.30 12.99 7.03
N GLU A 67 20.01 12.92 7.26
CA GLU A 67 19.15 13.95 7.78
C GLU A 67 19.40 14.12 9.28
N ILE A 68 19.27 15.37 9.76
CA ILE A 68 19.42 15.70 11.17
C ILE A 68 18.02 15.73 11.79
N LEU A 69 17.78 14.83 12.75
CA LEU A 69 16.54 14.80 13.51
C LEU A 69 16.39 16.07 14.35
N GLN A 70 15.19 16.62 14.32
CA GLN A 70 14.74 17.74 15.14
C GLN A 70 13.88 17.23 16.31
N ASP A 71 13.68 18.11 17.29
CA ASP A 71 12.75 17.84 18.38
C ASP A 71 11.32 17.70 17.83
N ASN A 72 10.61 16.67 18.30
CA ASN A 72 9.26 16.26 17.89
C ASN A 72 9.15 15.67 16.48
N ASP A 73 10.26 15.32 15.83
CA ASP A 73 10.21 14.57 14.58
C ASP A 73 9.53 13.19 14.77
N GLU A 74 8.81 12.78 13.73
CA GLU A 74 8.28 11.43 13.60
C GLU A 74 9.24 10.57 12.75
N LEU A 75 9.75 9.49 13.33
CA LEU A 75 10.61 8.53 12.66
C LEU A 75 9.85 7.20 12.46
N ALA A 76 9.54 6.84 11.23
CA ALA A 76 8.95 5.55 10.92
C ALA A 76 10.02 4.50 10.66
N ILE A 77 9.89 3.30 11.26
CA ILE A 77 10.72 2.13 11.02
C ILE A 77 9.85 1.02 10.43
N PHE A 78 10.22 0.54 9.25
CA PHE A 78 9.47 -0.48 8.52
C PHE A 78 10.37 -1.35 7.64
N PRO A 79 9.99 -2.60 7.33
CA PRO A 79 10.74 -3.48 6.43
C PRO A 79 10.87 -2.89 5.00
N PRO A 80 11.80 -3.41 4.16
CA PRO A 80 12.11 -2.82 2.86
C PRO A 80 10.95 -2.93 1.89
N VAL A 81 10.77 -1.88 1.08
CA VAL A 81 9.78 -1.77 0.01
C VAL A 81 10.44 -1.11 -1.19
N SER A 82 10.14 -1.58 -2.40
CA SER A 82 10.83 -1.18 -3.64
C SER A 82 10.62 0.33 -3.91
N GLY A 83 11.70 1.05 -4.22
CA GLY A 83 11.87 2.53 -4.33
C GLY A 83 10.82 3.37 -5.08
N GLY A 84 10.93 4.71 -4.96
CA GLY A 84 10.09 5.71 -5.63
C GLY A 84 10.88 6.86 -6.26
N THR A 85 10.25 7.55 -7.21
CA THR A 85 10.68 8.80 -7.87
C THR A 85 9.45 9.69 -8.11
N GLU A 86 9.64 11.00 -8.28
CA GLU A 86 8.58 12.01 -8.40
C GLU A 86 7.82 11.95 -9.74
N ALA A 87 6.49 12.12 -9.66
CA ALA A 87 5.53 11.87 -10.75
C ALA A 87 5.54 12.93 -11.86
N ALA A 88 5.49 12.47 -13.11
CA ALA A 88 5.01 13.26 -14.24
C ALA A 88 3.54 13.69 -14.02
N ASN A 89 3.19 14.89 -14.50
CA ASN A 89 1.85 15.51 -14.38
C ASN A 89 0.75 14.75 -15.17
N HIS A 90 0.41 13.54 -14.75
CA HIS A 90 -0.79 12.84 -15.19
C HIS A 90 -1.93 13.16 -14.19
N ASN A 91 -3.14 13.46 -14.68
CA ASN A 91 -4.35 13.66 -13.84
C ASN A 91 -4.88 12.32 -13.27
N ASP A 92 -3.96 11.46 -12.84
CA ASP A 92 -4.25 10.19 -12.20
C ASP A 92 -4.77 10.44 -10.78
N PHE A 93 -5.47 9.46 -10.24
CA PHE A 93 -5.88 9.50 -8.83
C PHE A 93 -5.74 8.13 -8.19
N PHE A 94 -5.29 8.14 -6.93
CA PHE A 94 -5.07 6.96 -6.14
C PHE A 94 -5.66 7.20 -4.77
N GLU A 95 -6.63 6.39 -4.39
CA GLU A 95 -7.46 6.64 -3.21
C GLU A 95 -7.68 5.37 -2.39
N ILE A 96 -7.72 5.57 -1.08
CA ILE A 96 -8.13 4.56 -0.12
C ILE A 96 -9.30 5.13 0.65
N THR A 97 -10.40 4.39 0.70
CA THR A 97 -11.64 4.83 1.33
C THR A 97 -12.18 3.76 2.28
N ARG A 98 -13.10 4.15 3.16
CA ARG A 98 -13.94 3.23 3.94
C ARG A 98 -15.38 3.22 3.44
N GLU A 99 -15.74 4.18 2.60
CA GLU A 99 -17.06 4.32 2.00
C GLU A 99 -17.23 3.41 0.78
N ALA A 100 -18.49 3.13 0.42
CA ALA A 100 -18.80 2.39 -0.80
C ALA A 100 -18.27 3.12 -2.05
N ILE A 101 -17.68 2.37 -2.98
CA ILE A 101 -17.13 2.94 -4.21
C ILE A 101 -18.24 3.03 -5.26
N ASN A 102 -18.52 4.24 -5.76
CA ASN A 102 -19.35 4.42 -6.94
C ASN A 102 -18.49 4.18 -8.20
N VAL A 103 -18.64 2.99 -8.79
CA VAL A 103 -17.85 2.55 -9.97
C VAL A 103 -18.07 3.49 -11.16
N GLY A 104 -19.31 3.91 -11.40
CA GLY A 104 -19.66 4.78 -12.52
C GLY A 104 -19.03 6.16 -12.38
N GLU A 105 -19.12 6.79 -11.22
CA GLU A 105 -18.48 8.07 -10.93
C GLU A 105 -16.95 7.96 -11.02
N THR A 106 -16.38 6.90 -10.46
CA THR A 106 -14.93 6.63 -10.50
C THR A 106 -14.44 6.53 -11.95
N ALA A 107 -15.13 5.74 -12.79
CA ALA A 107 -14.78 5.58 -14.20
C ALA A 107 -14.90 6.88 -15.00
N ARG A 108 -15.85 7.76 -14.64
CA ARG A 108 -16.09 9.01 -15.36
C ARG A 108 -15.03 10.08 -15.08
N ARG A 109 -14.32 10.03 -13.94
CA ARG A 109 -13.27 11.01 -13.59
C ARG A 109 -12.12 11.09 -14.61
N ILE A 110 -11.85 9.99 -15.32
CA ILE A 110 -10.76 9.89 -16.30
C ILE A 110 -11.19 10.04 -17.77
N VAL A 111 -12.45 10.43 -18.03
CA VAL A 111 -12.92 10.71 -19.38
C VAL A 111 -12.35 12.04 -19.85
N LYS A 112 -11.62 12.04 -20.97
CA LYS A 112 -11.08 13.24 -21.62
C LYS A 112 -11.38 13.24 -23.12
N PRO A 113 -11.46 14.42 -23.76
CA PRO A 113 -11.74 14.53 -25.20
C PRO A 113 -10.81 13.72 -26.11
N GLU A 114 -9.55 13.55 -25.72
CA GLU A 114 -8.51 12.82 -26.43
C GLU A 114 -8.60 11.28 -26.28
N CYS A 115 -9.43 10.78 -25.37
CA CYS A 115 -9.56 9.34 -25.10
C CYS A 115 -10.67 8.71 -25.94
N GLY A 116 -10.33 7.67 -26.72
CA GLY A 116 -11.30 6.88 -27.47
C GLY A 116 -11.88 5.69 -26.70
N ALA A 117 -11.33 5.36 -25.52
CA ALA A 117 -11.80 4.25 -24.71
C ALA A 117 -11.50 4.40 -23.22
N ILE A 118 -12.32 3.73 -22.41
CA ILE A 118 -12.08 3.47 -20.99
C ILE A 118 -12.27 1.98 -20.74
N VAL A 119 -11.40 1.40 -19.92
CA VAL A 119 -11.57 0.06 -19.35
C VAL A 119 -11.59 0.20 -17.84
N THR A 120 -12.64 -0.33 -17.22
CA THR A 120 -12.79 -0.33 -15.76
C THR A 120 -12.93 -1.75 -15.27
N LEU A 121 -12.11 -2.11 -14.29
CA LEU A 121 -12.23 -3.32 -13.49
C LEU A 121 -12.94 -2.97 -12.19
N ASP A 122 -14.00 -3.72 -11.88
CA ASP A 122 -14.72 -3.71 -10.62
C ASP A 122 -14.47 -5.05 -9.91
N GLY A 123 -13.68 -5.01 -8.84
CA GLY A 123 -13.36 -6.17 -8.02
C GLY A 123 -14.31 -6.29 -6.84
N PHE A 124 -15.15 -7.32 -6.83
CA PHE A 124 -16.17 -7.54 -5.80
C PHE A 124 -15.93 -8.81 -4.97
N VAL A 125 -16.46 -8.80 -3.75
CA VAL A 125 -16.42 -9.96 -2.86
C VAL A 125 -17.30 -11.09 -3.40
N ARG A 126 -16.72 -12.30 -3.51
CA ARG A 126 -17.43 -13.49 -3.99
C ARG A 126 -17.87 -14.37 -2.84
N LYS A 127 -19.02 -15.03 -3.03
CA LYS A 127 -19.58 -15.99 -2.07
C LYS A 127 -18.74 -17.26 -1.89
N TRP A 128 -18.03 -17.70 -2.94
CA TRP A 128 -17.32 -18.97 -2.94
C TRP A 128 -15.83 -18.77 -3.19
N THR A 129 -15.00 -19.27 -2.26
CA THR A 129 -13.54 -19.26 -2.38
C THR A 129 -13.00 -20.65 -2.11
N LYS A 130 -12.36 -21.27 -3.10
CA LYS A 130 -11.78 -22.63 -3.01
C LYS A 130 -12.76 -23.68 -2.44
N GLY A 131 -14.05 -23.58 -2.81
CA GLY A 131 -15.10 -24.49 -2.36
C GLY A 131 -15.69 -24.18 -0.98
N ARG A 132 -15.23 -23.14 -0.28
CA ARG A 132 -15.78 -22.68 1.01
C ARG A 132 -16.71 -21.49 0.81
N GLU A 133 -17.78 -21.44 1.61
CA GLU A 133 -18.73 -20.32 1.64
C GLU A 133 -18.15 -19.18 2.47
N THR A 134 -17.76 -18.09 1.80
CA THR A 134 -17.34 -16.84 2.42
C THR A 134 -18.57 -16.06 2.87
N LEU A 135 -18.54 -15.55 4.09
CA LEU A 135 -19.54 -14.66 4.66
C LEU A 135 -19.24 -13.19 4.32
N TYR A 136 -18.01 -12.75 4.59
CA TYR A 136 -17.53 -11.41 4.31
C TYR A 136 -16.00 -11.40 4.26
N LEU A 137 -15.44 -10.30 3.76
CA LEU A 137 -14.02 -10.00 3.81
C LEU A 137 -13.76 -8.79 4.72
N GLU A 138 -12.56 -8.71 5.28
CA GLU A 138 -12.06 -7.51 5.92
C GLU A 138 -10.73 -7.10 5.28
N TYR A 139 -10.60 -5.81 4.96
CA TYR A 139 -9.42 -5.25 4.32
C TYR A 139 -8.75 -4.21 5.22
N GLU A 140 -7.42 -4.32 5.33
CA GLU A 140 -6.56 -3.35 6.01
C GLU A 140 -5.40 -2.95 5.11
N ALA A 141 -4.84 -1.78 5.35
CA ALA A 141 -3.71 -1.28 4.59
C ALA A 141 -2.80 -0.40 5.44
N TYR A 142 -1.52 -0.37 5.09
CA TYR A 142 -0.65 0.71 5.50
C TYR A 142 -0.86 1.90 4.56
N GLN A 143 -1.89 2.70 4.83
CA GLN A 143 -2.46 3.64 3.85
C GLN A 143 -1.44 4.59 3.19
N PRO A 144 -0.53 5.27 3.92
CA PRO A 144 0.44 6.17 3.30
C PRO A 144 1.33 5.45 2.27
N MET A 145 1.77 4.24 2.60
CA MET A 145 2.58 3.43 1.71
C MET A 145 1.76 2.83 0.56
N ALA A 146 0.55 2.35 0.83
CA ALA A 146 -0.32 1.84 -0.22
C ALA A 146 -0.62 2.91 -1.28
N LEU A 147 -0.88 4.15 -0.87
CA LEU A 147 -1.02 5.28 -1.80
C LEU A 147 0.28 5.60 -2.55
N SER A 148 1.44 5.47 -1.90
CA SER A 148 2.75 5.64 -2.54
C SER A 148 3.02 4.57 -3.60
N GLU A 149 2.78 3.29 -3.30
CA GLU A 149 2.94 2.18 -4.24
C GLU A 149 1.94 2.27 -5.40
N MET A 150 0.70 2.70 -5.13
CA MET A 150 -0.27 2.97 -6.19
C MET A 150 0.20 4.08 -7.15
N ARG A 151 0.82 5.15 -6.64
CA ARG A 151 1.38 6.22 -7.48
C ARG A 151 2.53 5.71 -8.37
N LYS A 152 3.45 4.94 -7.82
CA LYS A 152 4.55 4.31 -8.59
C LYS A 152 4.04 3.35 -9.66
N LEU A 153 2.99 2.59 -9.33
CA LEU A 153 2.29 1.74 -10.30
C LEU A 153 1.72 2.61 -11.42
N GLY A 154 1.15 3.77 -11.10
CA GLY A 154 0.76 4.82 -12.05
C GLY A 154 1.86 5.20 -13.03
N GLU A 155 2.99 5.66 -12.50
CA GLU A 155 4.17 6.04 -13.29
C GLU A 155 4.62 4.90 -14.21
N THR A 156 4.75 3.70 -13.65
CA THR A 156 5.14 2.49 -14.41
C THR A 156 4.11 2.14 -15.50
N ALA A 157 2.82 2.42 -15.27
CA ALA A 157 1.78 2.21 -16.27
C ALA A 157 1.99 3.12 -17.49
N HIS A 158 2.27 4.40 -17.26
CA HIS A 158 2.52 5.39 -18.32
C HIS A 158 3.81 5.11 -19.09
N GLU A 159 4.83 4.55 -18.43
CA GLU A 159 6.05 4.11 -19.11
C GLU A 159 5.81 2.90 -20.03
N ARG A 160 4.90 2.00 -19.65
CA ARG A 160 4.67 0.73 -20.34
C ARG A 160 3.58 0.79 -21.40
N PHE A 161 2.58 1.64 -21.21
CA PHE A 161 1.36 1.64 -22.02
C PHE A 161 1.02 3.04 -22.48
N GLU A 162 0.53 3.14 -23.71
CA GLU A 162 -0.02 4.39 -24.26
C GLU A 162 -1.41 4.64 -23.66
N ILE A 163 -1.44 5.12 -22.42
CA ILE A 163 -2.65 5.48 -21.67
C ILE A 163 -2.63 6.98 -21.35
N THR A 164 -3.81 7.57 -21.15
CA THR A 164 -3.95 8.98 -20.80
C THR A 164 -4.04 9.15 -19.29
N HIS A 165 -4.88 8.35 -18.63
CA HIS A 165 -5.09 8.40 -17.19
C HIS A 165 -5.34 7.03 -16.58
N LEU A 166 -4.89 6.86 -15.34
CA LEU A 166 -5.14 5.71 -14.48
C LEU A 166 -5.74 6.19 -13.14
N GLY A 167 -6.85 5.59 -12.75
CA GLY A 167 -7.50 5.79 -11.46
C GLY A 167 -7.58 4.48 -10.69
N ILE A 168 -7.18 4.48 -9.42
CA ILE A 168 -7.29 3.33 -8.52
C ILE A 168 -7.96 3.76 -7.22
N VAL A 169 -9.04 3.08 -6.85
CA VAL A 169 -9.70 3.26 -5.55
C VAL A 169 -9.79 1.91 -4.87
N HIS A 170 -9.32 1.81 -3.63
CA HIS A 170 -9.47 0.61 -2.81
C HIS A 170 -10.25 0.90 -1.52
N ARG A 171 -11.23 0.05 -1.21
CA ARG A 171 -12.03 0.15 0.02
C ARG A 171 -11.43 -0.70 1.12
N LEU A 172 -11.43 -0.18 2.35
CA LEU A 172 -10.99 -0.85 3.57
C LEU A 172 -12.16 -1.06 4.53
N GLY A 173 -11.95 -1.93 5.52
CA GLY A 173 -12.96 -2.32 6.51
C GLY A 173 -13.64 -3.61 6.13
N LYS A 174 -14.87 -3.80 6.62
CA LYS A 174 -15.67 -5.00 6.34
C LYS A 174 -16.42 -4.84 5.01
N MET A 175 -16.34 -5.86 4.15
CA MET A 175 -17.06 -5.94 2.89
C MET A 175 -17.90 -7.21 2.81
N GLU A 176 -19.19 -7.03 2.59
CA GLU A 176 -20.19 -8.07 2.36
C GLU A 176 -20.08 -8.65 0.94
N ILE A 177 -20.70 -9.81 0.72
CA ILE A 177 -20.76 -10.45 -0.60
C ILE A 177 -21.39 -9.49 -1.64
N GLY A 178 -20.72 -9.36 -2.79
CA GLY A 178 -21.14 -8.49 -3.88
C GLY A 178 -20.67 -7.04 -3.77
N GLU A 179 -20.11 -6.62 -2.64
CA GLU A 179 -19.57 -5.27 -2.51
C GLU A 179 -18.24 -5.11 -3.25
N THR A 180 -18.05 -3.94 -3.88
CA THR A 180 -16.81 -3.53 -4.54
C THR A 180 -15.71 -3.24 -3.50
N SER A 181 -14.61 -3.98 -3.58
CA SER A 181 -13.41 -3.75 -2.78
C SER A 181 -12.36 -2.92 -3.51
N VAL A 182 -12.31 -3.00 -4.85
CA VAL A 182 -11.32 -2.26 -5.66
C VAL A 182 -11.90 -1.87 -7.00
N VAL A 183 -11.60 -0.64 -7.45
CA VAL A 183 -11.86 -0.17 -8.81
C VAL A 183 -10.55 0.28 -9.42
N ILE A 184 -10.27 -0.20 -10.63
CA ILE A 184 -9.17 0.29 -11.48
C ILE A 184 -9.79 0.77 -12.78
N SER A 185 -9.57 2.02 -13.14
CA SER A 185 -10.07 2.60 -14.38
C SER A 185 -8.93 3.18 -15.18
N VAL A 186 -8.88 2.85 -16.47
CA VAL A 186 -7.83 3.30 -17.39
C VAL A 186 -8.46 3.92 -18.62
N SER A 187 -8.05 5.13 -18.99
CA SER A 187 -8.44 5.77 -20.23
C SER A 187 -7.26 5.86 -21.19
N ALA A 188 -7.53 5.72 -22.48
CA ALA A 188 -6.51 5.77 -23.52
C ALA A 188 -7.10 6.27 -24.85
N PRO A 189 -6.26 6.78 -25.77
CA PRO A 189 -6.69 7.08 -27.14
C PRO A 189 -7.30 5.85 -27.83
N HIS A 190 -6.75 4.66 -27.55
CA HIS A 190 -7.16 3.41 -28.18
C HIS A 190 -7.39 2.30 -27.14
N ARG A 191 -8.48 1.55 -27.31
CA ARG A 191 -8.93 0.50 -26.37
C ARG A 191 -7.88 -0.56 -26.03
N LYS A 192 -6.99 -0.89 -26.98
CA LYS A 192 -5.99 -1.96 -26.78
C LYS A 192 -5.07 -1.66 -25.60
N SER A 193 -4.58 -0.43 -25.49
CA SER A 193 -3.71 0.01 -24.40
C SER A 193 -4.46 0.04 -23.07
N ALA A 194 -5.72 0.52 -23.06
CA ALA A 194 -6.54 0.54 -21.85
C ALA A 194 -6.80 -0.87 -21.28
N PHE A 195 -7.08 -1.87 -22.12
CA PHE A 195 -7.25 -3.26 -21.67
C PHE A 195 -5.95 -3.81 -21.07
N ALA A 196 -4.84 -3.69 -21.80
CA ALA A 196 -3.54 -4.21 -21.36
C ALA A 196 -3.07 -3.58 -20.04
N ALA A 197 -3.21 -2.26 -19.91
CA ALA A 197 -2.85 -1.53 -18.70
C ALA A 197 -3.76 -1.89 -17.51
N CYS A 198 -5.07 -2.06 -17.72
CA CYS A 198 -6.00 -2.41 -16.65
C CYS A 198 -5.72 -3.82 -16.09
N GLU A 199 -5.49 -4.80 -16.97
CA GLU A 199 -5.09 -6.16 -16.57
C GLU A 199 -3.75 -6.17 -15.84
N TRP A 200 -2.76 -5.44 -16.37
CA TRP A 200 -1.46 -5.32 -15.72
C TRP A 200 -1.57 -4.66 -14.35
N ALA A 201 -2.34 -3.57 -14.23
CA ALA A 201 -2.47 -2.81 -12.99
C ALA A 201 -3.08 -3.63 -11.85
N ILE A 202 -4.11 -4.47 -12.11
CA ILE A 202 -4.67 -5.31 -11.03
C ILE A 202 -3.69 -6.38 -10.56
N LEU A 203 -2.90 -6.95 -11.48
CA LEU A 203 -1.89 -7.95 -11.13
C LEU A 203 -0.76 -7.30 -10.30
N GLU A 204 -0.30 -6.13 -10.74
CA GLU A 204 0.78 -5.42 -10.05
C GLU A 204 0.33 -4.87 -8.70
N LEU A 205 -0.89 -4.33 -8.61
CA LEU A 205 -1.45 -3.85 -7.34
C LEU A 205 -1.46 -4.95 -6.29
N LYS A 206 -1.89 -6.16 -6.65
CA LYS A 206 -1.90 -7.31 -5.74
C LYS A 206 -0.48 -7.73 -5.32
N ARG A 207 0.52 -7.47 -6.16
CA ARG A 207 1.91 -7.87 -5.93
C ARG A 207 2.67 -6.88 -5.05
N THR A 208 2.43 -5.58 -5.23
CA THR A 208 3.29 -4.52 -4.65
C THR A 208 2.61 -3.67 -3.59
N VAL A 209 1.28 -3.52 -3.65
CA VAL A 209 0.57 -2.59 -2.78
C VAL A 209 0.22 -3.28 -1.45
N PRO A 210 0.64 -2.73 -0.29
CA PRO A 210 0.43 -3.32 1.04
C PRO A 210 -1.02 -3.16 1.52
N ILE A 211 -1.93 -3.88 0.85
CA ILE A 211 -3.33 -4.05 1.22
C ILE A 211 -3.54 -5.54 1.44
N TRP A 212 -3.96 -5.88 2.65
CA TRP A 212 -4.19 -7.26 3.01
C TRP A 212 -5.69 -7.51 3.15
N LYS A 213 -6.09 -8.74 2.79
CA LYS A 213 -7.46 -9.21 2.97
C LYS A 213 -7.53 -10.36 3.94
N LYS A 214 -8.63 -10.40 4.67
CA LYS A 214 -8.94 -11.41 5.66
C LYS A 214 -10.32 -11.99 5.36
N GLU A 215 -10.41 -13.31 5.19
CA GLU A 215 -11.67 -13.98 4.81
C GLU A 215 -12.35 -14.63 6.02
N PHE A 216 -13.68 -14.55 6.08
CA PHE A 216 -14.51 -15.16 7.12
C PHE A 216 -15.50 -16.15 6.49
N TYR A 217 -15.58 -17.38 7.00
CA TYR A 217 -16.34 -18.48 6.40
C TYR A 217 -17.50 -18.96 7.29
N ALA A 218 -18.51 -19.59 6.65
CA ALA A 218 -19.75 -20.04 7.31
C ALA A 218 -19.58 -21.29 8.19
N ASP A 219 -18.52 -22.07 7.99
CA ASP A 219 -18.27 -23.35 8.66
C ASP A 219 -17.76 -23.19 10.12
N GLY A 220 -17.64 -21.96 10.64
CA GLY A 220 -17.25 -21.69 12.02
C GLY A 220 -15.78 -22.03 12.33
N GLU A 221 -15.07 -22.65 11.40
CA GLU A 221 -13.65 -22.94 11.50
C GLU A 221 -12.87 -21.63 11.34
N THR A 222 -12.68 -20.96 12.48
CA THR A 222 -11.76 -19.84 12.63
C THR A 222 -10.33 -20.40 12.53
N ILE A 223 -9.96 -21.00 11.40
CA ILE A 223 -8.56 -21.14 11.02
C ILE A 223 -8.11 -19.72 10.78
N ASN A 224 -7.60 -19.07 11.84
CA ASN A 224 -6.94 -17.77 11.88
C ASN A 224 -6.82 -17.14 10.50
N SER A 225 -7.95 -16.58 10.07
CA SER A 225 -8.10 -15.53 9.10
C SER A 225 -6.79 -15.19 8.37
N GLN A 226 -6.42 -16.01 7.40
CA GLN A 226 -5.10 -15.89 6.79
C GLN A 226 -5.07 -14.57 6.02
N TRP A 227 -4.09 -13.72 6.34
CA TRP A 227 -3.73 -12.64 5.44
C TRP A 227 -3.24 -13.30 4.15
N VAL A 228 -4.08 -13.23 3.12
CA VAL A 228 -3.68 -13.72 1.80
C VAL A 228 -2.83 -12.62 1.18
N GLU A 229 -1.51 -12.82 1.12
CA GLU A 229 -0.65 -12.04 0.23
C GLU A 229 -1.16 -12.23 -1.20
N GLY A 230 -1.18 -11.15 -2.00
CA GLY A 230 -1.64 -11.23 -3.38
C GLY A 230 -0.91 -12.34 -4.12
N GLU A 231 -1.68 -13.21 -4.77
CA GLU A 231 -1.23 -14.50 -5.33
C GLU A 231 0.11 -14.38 -6.07
N ASN A 232 1.21 -14.79 -5.42
CA ASN A 232 2.42 -15.20 -6.12
C ASN A 232 2.09 -16.50 -6.85
N ARG A 233 2.13 -16.47 -8.19
CA ARG A 233 1.98 -17.67 -9.00
C ARG A 233 3.00 -18.73 -8.54
N GLN A 234 2.49 -19.88 -8.11
CA GLN A 234 3.10 -21.12 -8.59
C GLN A 234 2.81 -21.19 -10.08
N THR A 235 3.89 -21.14 -10.85
CA THR A 235 3.96 -21.49 -12.26
C THR A 235 3.28 -22.82 -12.54
N GLN A 236 2.31 -22.82 -13.46
CA GLN A 236 2.16 -23.84 -14.49
C GLN A 236 1.92 -23.13 -15.83
#